data_AF-A2DIL1-F1
#
_entry.id   AF-A2DIL1-F1
#
_cell.length_a   1.000
_cell.length_b   1.000
_cell.length_c   1.000
_cell.angle_alpha   90.00
_cell.angle_beta   90.00
_cell.angle_gamma   90.00
#
_symmetry.space_group_name_H-M   'P 1'
#
loop_
_entity.id
_entity.type
_entity.pdbx_description
1 polymer ?
#
loop_
_entity_poly.entity_id
_entity_poly.type
_entity_poly.pdbx_seq_one_letter_code
_entity_poly.pdbx_strand_id
1 'polypeptide(L)'
;MPKFSLIHRPYTRKLSQGIMKKATDQQTQAYFGQFKIKNSSKYKSTTDIPFPETHNEFLKTQAFEPVETLKAKQILMKDSHSIHSLVLKPLYFLLLSILTLSLHMLGIKRRYNLYLTIIFFVLTLSNIFFAILEIIKRRRNTTREIFIPVKQQKQEFDLQNPYLKFVKDNSTVVPLPTAVSNAALDLYRPFVPSDRPTASFQSNVNTLSIDTSIDQLAADSLRSLGLSDSEYGQYLLNFKTFISNIILKKLVKELHSDSHLIEAIVSLPAYENHREYVIERIKKLAASQYLAGHFGDRGDRFKDSEWNSEMPSDNQILMHVFGTWLSYFMSHNKKHHLTNIFKTKFVTLKRDPSLESTQGQLLCVEDWVRFYVLAKDKKTGQTRRFWAFPGRDSMYSALVIFFYIIKRDENNILDCADLQVEPICMDRVFSMSRFE
;
A
#
# COMPACT_ATOMS: atom_id res chain seq x y z
N MET A 1 -55.33 33.94 -41.66
CA MET A 1 -54.63 33.97 -42.96
C MET A 1 -54.33 35.43 -43.31
N PRO A 2 -53.26 35.79 -44.06
CA PRO A 2 -52.15 35.00 -44.65
C PRO A 2 -50.79 35.27 -43.93
N LYS A 3 -49.72 34.45 -43.93
CA LYS A 3 -48.90 33.76 -44.95
C LYS A 3 -48.02 34.69 -45.82
N PHE A 4 -46.72 34.39 -45.87
CA PHE A 4 -45.67 34.54 -46.93
C PHE A 4 -44.32 34.75 -46.19
N SER A 5 -43.32 33.85 -46.08
CA SER A 5 -42.65 32.83 -46.91
C SER A 5 -41.42 33.32 -47.69
N LEU A 6 -40.29 32.62 -47.45
CA LEU A 6 -39.12 32.37 -48.32
C LEU A 6 -38.16 33.58 -48.50
N ILE A 7 -36.83 33.47 -48.61
CA ILE A 7 -36.02 32.71 -49.60
C ILE A 7 -34.53 32.67 -49.14
N HIS A 8 -33.87 31.52 -49.34
CA HIS A 8 -32.47 31.21 -49.77
C HIS A 8 -31.33 32.28 -49.70
N ARG A 9 -30.02 32.01 -49.58
CA ARG A 9 -29.11 30.83 -49.70
C ARG A 9 -27.67 31.28 -49.31
N PRO A 10 -26.64 30.39 -49.35
CA PRO A 10 -25.42 30.49 -48.56
C PRO A 10 -24.25 31.18 -49.29
N TYR A 11 -23.19 31.49 -48.52
CA TYR A 11 -21.87 31.77 -49.08
C TYR A 11 -20.90 30.62 -48.78
N THR A 12 -20.38 30.05 -49.85
CA THR A 12 -19.22 29.16 -49.92
C THR A 12 -18.04 29.95 -50.46
N ARG A 13 -16.81 29.59 -50.06
CA ARG A 13 -15.55 29.51 -50.86
C ARG A 13 -14.34 29.75 -49.95
N LYS A 14 -13.51 28.72 -49.75
CA LYS A 14 -12.27 28.33 -50.47
C LYS A 14 -11.05 28.85 -49.69
N LEU A 15 -10.21 27.97 -49.11
CA LEU A 15 -9.13 27.20 -49.74
C LEU A 15 -8.15 28.08 -50.53
N SER A 16 -7.01 28.38 -49.92
CA SER A 16 -5.72 28.35 -50.61
C SER A 16 -4.60 28.01 -49.61
N GLN A 17 -3.94 26.89 -49.89
CA GLN A 17 -2.66 26.46 -49.37
C GLN A 17 -1.56 27.47 -49.71
N GLY A 18 -0.46 27.49 -48.95
CA GLY A 18 0.72 28.22 -49.40
C GLY A 18 1.89 28.38 -48.42
N ILE A 19 2.69 27.32 -48.26
CA ILE A 19 4.16 27.36 -48.37
C ILE A 19 4.98 28.00 -47.21
N MET A 20 5.70 27.09 -46.52
CA MET A 20 7.13 27.12 -46.12
C MET A 20 7.79 28.44 -45.67
N LYS A 21 8.49 28.40 -44.51
CA LYS A 21 9.95 28.07 -44.35
C LYS A 21 10.56 28.84 -43.15
N LYS A 22 11.31 28.07 -42.33
CA LYS A 22 12.60 28.37 -41.65
C LYS A 22 12.63 29.50 -40.60
N ALA A 23 12.98 29.14 -39.36
CA ALA A 23 14.31 29.31 -38.72
C ALA A 23 14.51 30.78 -38.27
N THR A 24 15.00 31.13 -37.08
CA THR A 24 16.21 30.67 -36.39
C THR A 24 16.22 31.36 -35.01
N ASP A 25 16.67 30.65 -33.98
CA ASP A 25 17.61 31.03 -32.92
C ASP A 25 17.49 32.27 -32.01
N GLN A 26 17.84 32.01 -30.74
CA GLN A 26 18.62 32.84 -29.79
C GLN A 26 17.89 34.05 -29.16
N GLN A 27 18.05 34.48 -27.90
CA GLN A 27 19.01 34.33 -26.79
C GLN A 27 18.26 34.84 -25.51
N THR A 28 18.30 34.17 -24.36
CA THR A 28 19.22 34.35 -23.19
C THR A 28 18.93 35.52 -22.23
N GLN A 29 19.13 35.20 -20.93
CA GLN A 29 19.44 36.03 -19.75
C GLN A 29 18.26 36.25 -18.77
N ALA A 30 18.22 35.61 -17.60
CA ALA A 30 19.11 35.59 -16.42
C ALA A 30 18.68 36.62 -15.36
N TYR A 31 18.22 36.13 -14.20
CA TYR A 31 18.31 36.84 -12.92
C TYR A 31 18.56 35.83 -11.80
N PHE A 32 19.77 35.91 -11.24
CA PHE A 32 20.21 35.20 -10.03
C PHE A 32 20.10 36.17 -8.85
N GLY A 33 19.43 35.77 -7.78
CA GLY A 33 19.40 36.47 -6.50
C GLY A 33 19.96 35.56 -5.40
N GLN A 34 21.15 35.90 -4.91
CA GLN A 34 21.81 35.23 -3.78
C GLN A 34 21.14 35.64 -2.46
N PHE A 35 20.89 34.68 -1.56
CA PHE A 35 20.77 34.97 -0.13
C PHE A 35 21.60 34.03 0.72
N LYS A 36 22.14 34.64 1.77
CA LYS A 36 23.34 34.31 2.54
C LYS A 36 22.94 33.60 3.83
N ILE A 37 23.56 32.45 4.09
CA ILE A 37 23.37 31.62 5.29
C ILE A 37 24.10 32.25 6.49
N LYS A 38 23.46 32.23 7.67
CA LYS A 38 24.12 32.32 8.99
C LYS A 38 23.71 31.13 9.86
N ASN A 39 24.71 30.60 10.57
CA ASN A 39 24.74 29.35 11.34
C ASN A 39 24.16 29.45 12.76
N SER A 40 23.99 28.24 13.33
CA SER A 40 23.88 27.81 14.75
C SER A 40 22.46 27.41 15.16
N SER A 41 22.21 26.29 15.85
CA SER A 41 23.01 25.59 16.85
C SER A 41 22.59 24.11 17.02
N LYS A 42 23.45 23.35 17.71
CA LYS A 42 23.37 21.91 18.01
C LYS A 42 22.13 21.53 18.84
N TYR A 43 21.42 20.48 18.43
CA TYR A 43 20.78 19.52 19.33
C TYR A 43 20.95 18.10 18.76
N LYS A 44 21.52 17.21 19.60
CA LYS A 44 21.48 15.75 19.42
C LYS A 44 20.16 15.27 20.02
N SER A 45 19.33 14.61 19.21
CA SER A 45 18.29 13.71 19.70
C SER A 45 18.20 12.53 18.74
N THR A 46 18.70 11.40 19.22
CA THR A 46 18.61 10.06 18.65
C THR A 46 17.17 9.54 18.67
N THR A 47 16.60 9.25 17.50
CA THR A 47 15.65 8.16 17.23
C THR A 47 15.41 8.08 15.71
N ASP A 48 16.32 7.40 15.00
CA ASP A 48 16.29 7.32 13.53
C ASP A 48 15.26 6.31 13.01
N ILE A 49 14.55 6.73 11.96
CA ILE A 49 13.77 5.88 11.05
C ILE A 49 14.77 5.13 10.16
N PRO A 50 14.53 3.88 9.73
CA PRO A 50 15.18 3.38 8.52
C PRO A 50 14.54 4.06 7.30
N PHE A 51 14.88 5.32 7.07
CA PHE A 51 15.09 5.84 5.72
C PHE A 51 16.50 5.40 5.32
N PRO A 52 16.76 5.01 4.06
CA PRO A 52 18.00 4.31 3.74
C PRO A 52 19.22 5.20 4.01
N GLU A 53 19.96 4.87 5.07
CA GLU A 53 21.32 5.32 5.25
C GLU A 53 22.18 4.75 4.12
N THR A 54 23.08 5.59 3.63
CA THR A 54 24.04 5.29 2.57
C THR A 54 25.03 4.20 3.03
N HIS A 55 24.66 2.93 2.93
CA HIS A 55 25.60 1.83 3.01
C HIS A 55 25.96 1.36 1.60
N ASN A 56 27.11 1.84 1.14
CA ASN A 56 27.87 1.24 0.05
C ASN A 56 28.31 -0.15 0.50
N GLU A 57 27.81 -1.23 -0.13
CA GLU A 57 28.64 -2.41 -0.44
C GLU A 57 27.90 -3.42 -1.34
N PHE A 58 28.50 -3.62 -2.52
CA PHE A 58 28.50 -4.79 -3.42
C PHE A 58 27.37 -5.83 -3.39
N LEU A 59 26.86 -6.17 -4.58
CA LEU A 59 27.17 -7.47 -5.22
C LEU A 59 26.86 -7.53 -6.72
N LYS A 60 27.72 -8.28 -7.40
CA LYS A 60 27.81 -8.54 -8.85
C LYS A 60 26.65 -9.40 -9.35
N THR A 61 26.30 -9.16 -10.61
CA THR A 61 25.54 -10.03 -11.51
C THR A 61 26.02 -11.49 -11.46
N GLN A 62 25.13 -12.41 -11.11
CA GLN A 62 25.32 -13.86 -11.32
C GLN A 62 24.17 -14.42 -12.16
N ALA A 63 24.55 -15.27 -13.11
CA ALA A 63 23.66 -15.95 -14.05
C ALA A 63 22.73 -16.95 -13.34
N PHE A 64 21.53 -17.10 -13.89
CA PHE A 64 20.42 -17.87 -13.33
C PHE A 64 20.70 -19.37 -13.25
N GLU A 65 20.65 -19.92 -12.03
CA GLU A 65 20.31 -21.33 -11.75
C GLU A 65 18.88 -21.42 -11.15
N PRO A 66 18.15 -22.53 -11.39
CA PRO A 66 16.74 -22.68 -10.99
C PRO A 66 16.52 -22.66 -9.45
N VAL A 67 15.46 -21.95 -9.03
CA VAL A 67 15.21 -21.43 -7.65
C VAL A 67 14.90 -22.49 -6.60
N GLU A 68 14.48 -23.70 -6.97
CA GLU A 68 14.13 -24.75 -5.99
C GLU A 68 15.35 -25.27 -5.23
N THR A 69 16.55 -25.22 -5.81
CA THR A 69 17.79 -25.57 -5.12
C THR A 69 18.30 -24.44 -4.23
N LEU A 70 17.94 -23.18 -4.50
CA LEU A 70 18.42 -22.00 -3.77
C LEU A 70 17.68 -21.78 -2.44
N LYS A 71 16.37 -22.03 -2.36
CA LYS A 71 15.62 -21.87 -1.09
C LYS A 71 15.98 -22.93 -0.05
N ALA A 72 16.13 -24.20 -0.47
CA ALA A 72 16.62 -25.25 0.40
C ALA A 72 18.06 -24.97 0.85
N LYS A 73 18.92 -24.46 -0.04
CA LYS A 73 20.31 -24.12 0.26
C LYS A 73 20.44 -22.85 1.11
N GLN A 74 19.58 -21.84 0.98
CA GLN A 74 19.61 -20.62 1.80
C GLN A 74 19.11 -20.86 3.24
N ILE A 75 18.08 -21.69 3.43
CA ILE A 75 17.63 -22.08 4.77
C ILE A 75 18.69 -22.96 5.45
N LEU A 76 19.29 -23.90 4.71
CA LEU A 76 20.39 -24.73 5.21
C LEU A 76 21.67 -23.91 5.46
N MET A 77 21.97 -22.90 4.65
CA MET A 77 23.18 -22.06 4.79
C MET A 77 23.05 -21.01 5.88
N LYS A 78 21.86 -20.45 6.14
CA LYS A 78 21.67 -19.46 7.21
C LYS A 78 21.79 -20.12 8.59
N ASP A 79 21.32 -21.36 8.73
CA ASP A 79 21.53 -22.15 9.95
C ASP A 79 22.94 -22.77 10.03
N SER A 80 23.55 -23.16 8.90
CA SER A 80 24.94 -23.67 8.92
C SER A 80 25.95 -22.59 9.30
N HIS A 81 25.77 -21.34 8.87
CA HIS A 81 26.71 -20.26 9.21
C HIS A 81 26.70 -19.93 10.71
N SER A 82 25.54 -20.03 11.37
CA SER A 82 25.43 -19.88 12.82
C SER A 82 26.17 -21.00 13.55
N ILE A 83 25.98 -22.25 13.12
CA ILE A 83 26.58 -23.44 13.75
C ILE A 83 28.10 -23.47 13.55
N HIS A 84 28.59 -23.14 12.35
CA HIS A 84 30.03 -23.07 12.08
C HIS A 84 30.73 -22.04 12.96
N SER A 85 30.12 -20.86 13.17
CA SER A 85 30.69 -19.82 14.04
C SER A 85 30.75 -20.24 15.52
N LEU A 86 29.83 -21.10 15.96
CA LEU A 86 29.73 -21.59 17.33
C LEU A 86 30.81 -22.64 17.66
N VAL A 87 31.20 -23.45 16.68
CA VAL A 87 32.20 -24.53 16.84
C VAL A 87 33.63 -24.06 16.50
N LEU A 88 33.79 -23.16 15.53
CA LEU A 88 35.12 -22.77 15.04
C LEU A 88 35.88 -21.90 16.04
N LYS A 89 35.19 -21.02 16.78
CA LYS A 89 35.79 -20.14 17.79
C LYS A 89 36.48 -20.91 18.93
N PRO A 90 35.84 -21.87 19.63
CA PRO A 90 36.53 -22.63 20.67
C PRO A 90 37.67 -23.49 20.11
N LEU A 91 37.53 -24.01 18.89
CA LEU A 91 38.60 -24.78 18.24
C LEU A 91 39.86 -23.92 17.99
N TYR A 92 39.69 -22.67 17.56
CA TYR A 92 40.80 -21.74 17.37
C TYR A 92 41.55 -21.46 18.67
N PHE A 93 40.83 -21.16 19.76
CA PHE A 93 41.45 -20.92 21.07
C PHE A 93 42.12 -22.18 21.63
N LEU A 94 41.58 -23.37 21.36
CA LEU A 94 42.20 -24.64 21.73
C LEU A 94 43.53 -24.85 21.00
N LEU A 95 43.57 -24.62 19.68
CA LEU A 95 44.80 -24.71 18.90
C LEU A 95 45.86 -23.71 19.38
N LEU A 96 45.45 -22.50 19.72
CA LEU A 96 46.34 -21.48 20.27
C LEU A 96 46.86 -21.84 21.67
N SER A 97 46.03 -22.50 22.48
CA SER A 97 46.44 -23.07 23.77
C SER A 97 47.48 -24.19 23.59
N ILE A 98 47.29 -25.07 22.60
CA ILE A 98 48.24 -26.17 22.30
C ILE A 98 49.56 -25.61 21.76
N LEU A 99 49.50 -24.60 20.89
CA LEU A 99 50.69 -23.95 20.33
C LEU A 99 51.52 -23.24 21.42
N THR A 100 50.86 -22.52 22.33
CA THR A 100 51.57 -21.87 23.44
C THR A 100 52.15 -22.89 24.42
N LEU A 101 51.48 -24.02 24.63
CA LEU A 101 51.99 -25.12 25.44
C LEU A 101 53.21 -25.78 24.78
N SER A 102 53.20 -26.01 23.48
CA SER A 102 54.37 -26.57 22.77
C SER A 102 55.57 -25.63 22.83
N LEU A 103 55.35 -24.31 22.67
CA LEU A 103 56.39 -23.29 22.85
C LEU A 103 56.94 -23.24 24.29
N HIS A 104 56.09 -23.49 25.29
CA HIS A 104 56.54 -23.64 26.68
C HIS A 104 57.46 -24.86 26.85
N MET A 105 57.10 -26.01 26.26
CA MET A 105 57.90 -27.24 26.34
C MET A 105 59.24 -27.11 25.60
N LEU A 106 59.29 -26.29 24.55
CA LEU A 106 60.53 -25.94 23.83
C LEU A 106 61.43 -24.94 24.59
N GLY A 107 61.03 -24.47 25.78
CA GLY A 107 61.83 -23.58 26.62
C GLY A 107 61.85 -22.11 26.17
N ILE A 108 61.15 -21.75 25.10
CA ILE A 108 61.05 -20.37 24.62
C ILE A 108 60.21 -19.59 25.62
N LYS A 109 60.77 -18.56 26.27
CA LYS A 109 60.06 -17.64 27.20
C LYS A 109 59.07 -18.35 28.15
N ARG A 110 59.56 -19.40 28.84
CA ARG A 110 58.78 -20.37 29.62
C ARG A 110 57.68 -19.78 30.52
N ARG A 111 57.97 -18.69 31.25
CA ARG A 111 57.00 -18.03 32.15
C ARG A 111 55.81 -17.44 31.40
N TYR A 112 56.04 -16.71 30.31
CA TYR A 112 54.98 -16.05 29.53
C TYR A 112 54.08 -17.04 28.80
N ASN A 113 54.68 -18.07 28.22
CA ASN A 113 53.93 -19.08 27.48
C ASN A 113 53.01 -19.91 28.38
N LEU A 114 53.41 -20.17 29.64
CA LEU A 114 52.53 -20.83 30.61
C LEU A 114 51.27 -20.00 30.91
N TYR A 115 51.44 -18.69 31.16
CA TYR A 115 50.30 -17.80 31.39
C TYR A 115 49.38 -17.71 30.18
N LEU A 116 49.93 -17.61 28.97
CA LEU A 116 49.14 -17.58 27.74
C LEU A 116 48.37 -18.88 27.51
N THR A 117 48.98 -20.04 27.78
CA THR A 117 48.28 -21.34 27.72
C THR A 117 47.08 -21.36 28.67
N ILE A 118 47.25 -20.93 29.92
CA ILE A 118 46.16 -20.90 30.89
C ILE A 118 45.04 -19.95 30.42
N ILE A 119 45.38 -18.75 29.92
CA ILE A 119 44.41 -17.77 29.43
C ILE A 119 43.61 -18.34 28.24
N PHE A 120 44.27 -18.90 27.24
CA PHE A 120 43.58 -19.46 26.07
C PHE A 120 42.75 -20.71 26.41
N PHE A 121 43.19 -21.50 27.39
CA PHE A 121 42.41 -22.63 27.90
C PHE A 121 41.12 -22.16 28.59
N VAL A 122 41.19 -21.15 29.46
CA VAL A 122 40.01 -20.56 30.11
C VAL A 122 39.04 -19.96 29.08
N LEU A 123 39.55 -19.26 28.06
CA LEU A 123 38.73 -18.74 26.97
C LEU A 123 38.05 -19.86 26.16
N THR A 124 38.74 -20.97 25.92
CA THR A 124 38.16 -22.16 25.28
C THR A 124 36.99 -22.71 26.10
N LEU A 125 37.18 -22.90 27.41
CA LEU A 125 36.13 -23.40 28.31
C LEU A 125 34.92 -22.47 28.38
N SER A 126 35.15 -21.15 28.47
CA SER A 126 34.09 -20.15 28.47
C SER A 126 33.25 -20.19 27.19
N ASN A 127 33.89 -20.27 26.02
CA ASN A 127 33.18 -20.36 24.74
C ASN A 127 32.38 -21.66 24.61
N ILE A 128 32.92 -22.80 25.07
CA ILE A 128 32.20 -24.08 25.10
C ILE A 128 30.96 -23.98 26.01
N PHE A 129 31.11 -23.36 27.19
CA PHE A 129 30.01 -23.17 28.12
C PHE A 129 28.89 -22.31 27.52
N PHE A 130 29.21 -21.19 26.88
CA PHE A 130 28.22 -20.36 26.18
C PHE A 130 27.53 -21.11 25.03
N ALA A 131 28.28 -21.91 24.27
CA ALA A 131 27.71 -22.75 23.21
C ALA A 131 26.69 -23.76 23.77
N ILE A 132 26.99 -24.40 24.91
CA ILE A 132 26.07 -25.31 25.59
C ILE A 132 24.82 -24.57 26.07
N LEU A 133 24.97 -23.38 26.67
CA LEU A 133 23.83 -22.56 27.10
C LEU A 133 22.92 -22.18 25.93
N GLU A 134 23.49 -21.84 24.78
CA GLU A 134 22.73 -21.51 23.58
C GLU A 134 21.96 -22.73 23.04
N ILE A 135 22.58 -23.92 23.04
CA ILE A 135 21.92 -25.18 22.68
C ILE A 135 20.75 -25.49 23.61
N ILE A 136 20.92 -25.30 24.93
CA ILE A 136 19.84 -25.50 25.93
C ILE A 136 18.71 -24.48 25.70
N LYS A 137 19.04 -23.22 25.43
CA LYS A 137 18.06 -22.15 25.15
C LYS A 137 17.25 -22.46 23.88
N ARG A 138 17.90 -22.91 22.81
CA ARG A 138 17.23 -23.34 21.57
C ARG A 138 16.27 -24.49 21.82
N ARG A 139 16.67 -25.53 22.58
CA ARG A 139 15.80 -26.66 22.93
C ARG A 139 14.55 -26.24 23.71
N ARG A 140 14.65 -25.28 24.65
CA ARG A 140 13.50 -24.80 25.43
C ARG A 140 12.47 -24.04 24.59
N ASN A 141 12.91 -23.30 23.57
CA ASN A 141 12.00 -22.51 22.73
C ASN A 141 11.20 -23.42 21.79
N THR A 142 11.81 -24.48 21.25
CA THR A 142 11.12 -25.46 20.39
C THR A 142 10.01 -26.23 21.13
N THR A 143 10.13 -26.43 22.45
CA THR A 143 9.09 -27.15 23.23
C THR A 143 7.89 -26.28 23.60
N ARG A 144 8.00 -24.94 23.55
CA ARG A 144 6.90 -24.03 23.96
C ARG A 144 5.84 -23.78 22.88
N GLU A 145 6.10 -24.12 21.63
CA GLU A 145 5.12 -23.92 20.53
C GLU A 145 4.12 -25.08 20.39
N ILE A 146 4.23 -26.16 21.17
CA ILE A 146 3.38 -27.37 21.01
C ILE A 146 2.25 -27.47 22.06
N PHE A 147 2.18 -26.59 23.06
CA PHE A 147 1.10 -26.63 24.07
C PHE A 147 0.46 -25.26 24.28
N ILE A 148 -0.53 -24.94 23.43
CA ILE A 148 -1.58 -23.97 23.77
C ILE A 148 -2.80 -24.80 24.24
N PRO A 149 -3.09 -24.86 25.54
CA PRO A 149 -4.32 -25.46 26.02
C PRO A 149 -5.50 -24.55 25.65
N VAL A 150 -6.38 -25.05 24.78
CA VAL A 150 -7.66 -24.41 24.44
C VAL A 150 -8.53 -24.37 25.69
N LYS A 151 -8.59 -23.21 26.36
CA LYS A 151 -9.63 -22.91 27.34
C LYS A 151 -10.92 -22.59 26.58
N GLN A 152 -11.82 -23.56 26.48
CA GLN A 152 -13.21 -23.32 26.09
C GLN A 152 -13.88 -22.48 27.16
N GLN A 153 -14.09 -21.20 26.88
CA GLN A 153 -14.95 -20.34 27.68
C GLN A 153 -16.37 -20.48 27.12
N LYS A 154 -17.19 -21.29 27.79
CA LYS A 154 -18.61 -21.47 27.48
C LYS A 154 -19.34 -20.19 27.90
N GLN A 155 -19.56 -19.28 26.95
CA GLN A 155 -20.40 -18.11 27.14
C GLN A 155 -21.82 -18.49 26.69
N GLU A 156 -22.70 -18.68 27.66
CA GLU A 156 -24.14 -18.84 27.45
C GLU A 156 -24.68 -17.53 26.88
N PHE A 157 -25.11 -17.56 25.61
CA PHE A 157 -25.81 -16.44 24.98
C PHE A 157 -27.28 -16.51 25.38
N ASP A 158 -27.72 -15.54 26.19
CA ASP A 158 -29.13 -15.30 26.48
C ASP A 158 -29.81 -14.70 25.24
N LEU A 159 -30.61 -15.52 24.56
CA LEU A 159 -31.40 -15.14 23.39
C LEU A 159 -32.63 -14.33 23.82
N GLN A 160 -32.42 -13.09 24.30
CA GLN A 160 -33.51 -12.13 24.41
C GLN A 160 -33.77 -11.44 23.07
N ASN A 161 -34.94 -11.76 22.53
CA ASN A 161 -35.46 -11.34 21.24
C ASN A 161 -35.57 -9.79 21.17
N PRO A 162 -34.83 -9.09 20.29
CA PRO A 162 -34.71 -7.63 20.29
C PRO A 162 -35.98 -6.87 19.85
N TYR A 163 -37.06 -7.58 19.50
CA TYR A 163 -38.31 -6.98 19.02
C TYR A 163 -39.22 -6.41 20.12
N LEU A 164 -39.04 -6.78 21.38
CA LEU A 164 -39.91 -6.30 22.48
C LEU A 164 -39.65 -4.85 22.91
N LYS A 165 -38.59 -4.20 22.39
CA LYS A 165 -38.28 -2.80 22.73
C LYS A 165 -39.06 -1.75 21.92
N PHE A 166 -39.84 -2.16 20.92
CA PHE A 166 -40.48 -1.22 19.98
C PHE A 166 -42.01 -1.21 20.04
N VAL A 167 -42.65 -1.99 20.90
CA VAL A 167 -44.10 -1.91 21.11
C VAL A 167 -44.38 -0.90 22.22
N LYS A 168 -44.86 0.28 21.83
CA LYS A 168 -45.35 1.31 22.74
C LYS A 168 -46.88 1.15 22.81
N ASP A 169 -47.38 0.68 23.94
CA ASP A 169 -48.81 0.52 24.19
C ASP A 169 -49.47 1.90 24.28
N ASN A 170 -50.28 2.25 23.27
CA ASN A 170 -51.20 3.37 23.32
C ASN A 170 -52.62 2.84 23.53
N SER A 171 -52.96 2.51 24.77
CA SER A 171 -54.35 2.26 25.19
C SER A 171 -55.04 3.58 25.50
N THR A 172 -55.70 4.17 24.50
CA THR A 172 -56.75 5.17 24.71
C THR A 172 -58.03 4.67 24.05
N VAL A 173 -58.96 4.26 24.91
CA VAL A 173 -60.28 3.73 24.58
C VAL A 173 -61.17 4.88 24.11
N VAL A 174 -61.67 4.80 22.88
CA VAL A 174 -62.80 5.62 22.40
C VAL A 174 -63.95 4.66 22.05
N PRO A 175 -65.18 4.88 22.56
CA PRO A 175 -66.30 3.98 22.29
C PRO A 175 -66.89 4.23 20.89
N LEU A 176 -67.14 3.13 20.16
CA LEU A 176 -67.74 3.11 18.83
C LEU A 176 -69.27 2.99 18.94
N PRO A 177 -70.07 3.66 18.08
CA PRO A 177 -71.50 3.39 17.95
C PRO A 177 -71.79 2.20 17.02
N THR A 178 -72.90 1.52 17.33
CA THR A 178 -73.37 0.23 16.81
C THR A 178 -74.11 0.32 15.46
N ALA A 179 -74.01 -0.77 14.69
CA ALA A 179 -74.80 -1.22 13.52
C ALA A 179 -74.45 -0.53 12.18
N VAL A 180 -74.24 -1.23 11.05
CA VAL A 180 -75.10 -2.25 10.43
C VAL A 180 -74.26 -3.25 9.59
N SER A 181 -74.77 -4.47 9.57
CA SER A 181 -74.48 -5.74 8.87
C SER A 181 -73.72 -5.77 7.52
N ASN A 182 -73.06 -6.93 7.34
CA ASN A 182 -72.73 -7.65 6.09
C ASN A 182 -71.41 -7.33 5.39
N ALA A 183 -70.35 -8.05 5.74
CA ALA A 183 -69.43 -8.76 4.82
C ALA A 183 -68.25 -9.35 5.61
N ALA A 184 -67.81 -10.55 5.24
CA ALA A 184 -66.66 -11.22 5.83
C ALA A 184 -65.39 -10.34 5.78
N LEU A 185 -64.71 -10.20 6.92
CA LEU A 185 -63.43 -9.49 7.04
C LEU A 185 -62.30 -10.39 6.52
N ASP A 186 -62.02 -10.28 5.22
CA ASP A 186 -60.73 -10.62 4.64
C ASP A 186 -59.66 -9.68 5.23
N LEU A 187 -58.88 -10.18 6.19
CA LEU A 187 -57.81 -9.44 6.87
C LEU A 187 -56.47 -9.46 6.11
N TYR A 188 -56.51 -9.71 4.80
CA TYR A 188 -55.38 -9.53 3.90
C TYR A 188 -55.81 -8.63 2.74
N ARG A 189 -55.19 -7.44 2.66
CA ARG A 189 -55.32 -6.59 1.49
C ARG A 189 -54.66 -7.31 0.31
N PRO A 190 -55.37 -7.62 -0.79
CA PRO A 190 -54.71 -8.12 -1.99
C PRO A 190 -53.74 -7.06 -2.49
N PHE A 191 -52.52 -7.49 -2.85
CA PHE A 191 -51.52 -6.63 -3.47
C PHE A 191 -52.08 -6.09 -4.77
N VAL A 192 -52.45 -4.81 -4.77
CA VAL A 192 -52.75 -4.05 -5.99
C VAL A 192 -51.46 -3.30 -6.36
N PRO A 193 -50.87 -3.52 -7.55
CA PRO A 193 -49.85 -2.62 -8.05
C PRO A 193 -50.57 -1.30 -8.38
N SER A 194 -50.39 -0.31 -7.52
CA SER A 194 -50.96 1.01 -7.76
C SER A 194 -50.16 1.70 -8.87
N ASP A 195 -50.67 1.60 -10.09
CA ASP A 195 -50.38 2.53 -11.17
C ASP A 195 -50.71 3.95 -10.71
N ARG A 196 -49.66 4.73 -10.44
CA ARG A 196 -49.72 6.18 -10.30
C ARG A 196 -48.80 6.79 -11.38
N PRO A 197 -49.33 7.23 -12.54
CA PRO A 197 -48.54 7.96 -13.52
C PRO A 197 -48.59 9.46 -13.19
N THR A 198 -47.94 9.89 -12.10
CA THR A 198 -47.70 11.33 -11.84
C THR A 198 -46.69 11.61 -10.72
N ALA A 199 -45.65 10.77 -10.59
CA ALA A 199 -44.40 11.23 -9.98
C ALA A 199 -43.45 11.53 -11.13
N SER A 200 -43.10 12.80 -11.32
CA SER A 200 -42.04 13.21 -12.23
C SER A 200 -40.76 12.46 -11.86
N PHE A 201 -40.43 11.42 -12.63
CA PHE A 201 -39.11 10.81 -12.62
C PHE A 201 -38.11 11.87 -13.07
N GLN A 202 -37.52 12.60 -12.12
CA GLN A 202 -36.15 13.03 -12.31
C GLN A 202 -35.28 11.78 -12.19
N SER A 203 -34.66 11.45 -13.31
CA SER A 203 -33.86 10.27 -13.60
C SER A 203 -32.72 10.07 -12.60
N ASN A 204 -32.90 9.17 -11.64
CA ASN A 204 -31.82 8.61 -10.82
C ASN A 204 -31.78 7.07 -10.91
N VAL A 205 -32.20 6.50 -12.04
CA VAL A 205 -32.27 5.03 -12.28
C VAL A 205 -30.98 4.47 -12.91
N ASN A 206 -30.01 5.30 -13.27
CA ASN A 206 -28.83 4.86 -14.03
C ASN A 206 -27.59 4.47 -13.20
N THR A 207 -27.55 4.72 -11.88
CA THR A 207 -26.36 4.39 -11.07
C THR A 207 -26.36 2.94 -10.59
N LEU A 208 -27.52 2.42 -10.17
CA LEU A 208 -27.65 1.05 -9.65
C LEU A 208 -27.30 -0.02 -10.70
N SER A 209 -27.62 0.16 -11.98
CA SER A 209 -27.33 -0.83 -13.02
C SER A 209 -25.85 -0.87 -13.41
N ILE A 210 -25.17 0.27 -13.38
CA ILE A 210 -23.75 0.38 -13.75
C ILE A 210 -22.86 -0.17 -12.65
N ASP A 211 -23.09 0.20 -11.38
CA ASP A 211 -22.23 -0.26 -10.30
C ASP A 211 -22.42 -1.76 -10.02
N THR A 212 -23.65 -2.30 -10.16
CA THR A 212 -23.89 -3.76 -10.09
C THR A 212 -23.15 -4.51 -11.19
N SER A 213 -23.00 -3.90 -12.37
CA SER A 213 -22.19 -4.45 -13.47
C SER A 213 -20.70 -4.42 -13.13
N ILE A 214 -20.21 -3.34 -12.52
CA ILE A 214 -18.80 -3.20 -12.12
C ILE A 214 -18.46 -4.17 -10.98
N ASP A 215 -19.35 -4.38 -10.02
CA ASP A 215 -19.16 -5.37 -8.95
C ASP A 215 -18.99 -6.78 -9.51
N GLN A 216 -19.80 -7.15 -10.52
CA GLN A 216 -19.65 -8.43 -11.22
C GLN A 216 -18.31 -8.52 -11.95
N LEU A 217 -17.93 -7.46 -12.67
CA LEU A 217 -16.64 -7.40 -13.37
C LEU A 217 -15.44 -7.46 -12.40
N ALA A 218 -15.56 -6.87 -11.21
CA ALA A 218 -14.54 -6.93 -10.17
C ALA A 218 -14.43 -8.35 -9.57
N ALA A 219 -15.56 -9.00 -9.30
CA ALA A 219 -15.59 -10.39 -8.87
C ALA A 219 -14.98 -11.34 -9.91
N ASP A 220 -15.31 -11.15 -11.19
CA ASP A 220 -14.70 -11.90 -12.30
C ASP A 220 -13.19 -11.64 -12.40
N SER A 221 -12.76 -10.41 -12.12
CA SER A 221 -11.34 -10.05 -12.09
C SER A 221 -10.61 -10.83 -10.98
N LEU A 222 -11.16 -10.94 -9.78
CA LEU A 222 -10.57 -11.76 -8.70
C LEU A 222 -10.49 -13.24 -9.08
N ARG A 223 -11.57 -13.80 -9.63
CA ARG A 223 -11.62 -15.20 -10.09
C ARG A 223 -10.56 -15.47 -11.16
N SER A 224 -10.39 -14.56 -12.10
CA SER A 224 -9.37 -14.68 -13.15
C SER A 224 -7.94 -14.59 -12.63
N LEU A 225 -7.73 -13.92 -11.49
CA LEU A 225 -6.46 -13.84 -10.78
C LEU A 225 -6.21 -15.04 -9.85
N GLY A 226 -7.21 -15.91 -9.66
CA GLY A 226 -7.16 -17.03 -8.73
C GLY A 226 -7.20 -16.59 -7.26
N LEU A 227 -7.76 -15.42 -6.97
CA LEU A 227 -7.89 -14.89 -5.61
C LEU A 227 -9.26 -15.26 -5.03
N SER A 228 -9.28 -15.79 -3.81
CA SER A 228 -10.51 -15.91 -3.04
C SER A 228 -10.92 -14.58 -2.40
N ASP A 229 -12.22 -14.41 -2.14
CA ASP A 229 -12.75 -13.19 -1.51
C ASP A 229 -12.15 -12.95 -0.11
N SER A 230 -11.84 -14.03 0.62
CA SER A 230 -11.24 -13.94 1.96
C SER A 230 -9.77 -13.49 1.90
N GLU A 231 -8.97 -14.05 0.99
CA GLU A 231 -7.59 -13.60 0.74
C GLU A 231 -7.56 -12.15 0.31
N TYR A 232 -8.40 -11.78 -0.67
CA TYR A 232 -8.49 -10.42 -1.16
C TYR A 232 -8.88 -9.44 -0.04
N GLY A 233 -9.89 -9.77 0.77
CA GLY A 233 -10.30 -8.95 1.91
C GLY A 233 -9.17 -8.74 2.92
N GLN A 234 -8.40 -9.78 3.21
CA GLN A 234 -7.24 -9.70 4.10
C GLN A 234 -6.12 -8.84 3.50
N TYR A 235 -5.82 -9.00 2.21
CA TYR A 235 -4.80 -8.19 1.51
C TYR A 235 -5.20 -6.73 1.47
N LEU A 236 -6.48 -6.42 1.25
CA LEU A 236 -7.01 -5.06 1.29
C LEU A 236 -6.82 -4.42 2.67
N LEU A 237 -7.16 -5.13 3.75
CA LEU A 237 -6.96 -4.65 5.11
C LEU A 237 -5.48 -4.43 5.44
N ASN A 238 -4.63 -5.39 5.05
CA ASN A 238 -3.19 -5.31 5.24
C ASN A 238 -2.61 -4.12 4.48
N PHE A 239 -3.05 -3.87 3.25
CA PHE A 239 -2.56 -2.76 2.42
C PHE A 239 -2.94 -1.40 3.00
N LYS A 240 -4.17 -1.24 3.51
CA LYS A 240 -4.58 -0.02 4.24
C LYS A 240 -3.74 0.19 5.49
N THR A 241 -3.47 -0.89 6.23
CA THR A 241 -2.65 -0.83 7.44
C THR A 241 -1.20 -0.47 7.11
N PHE A 242 -0.66 -1.03 6.05
CA PHE A 242 0.65 -0.66 5.50
C PHE A 242 0.72 0.84 5.17
N ILE A 243 -0.23 1.38 4.40
CA ILE A 243 -0.26 2.82 4.09
C ILE A 243 -0.35 3.65 5.37
N SER A 244 -1.29 3.35 6.26
CA SER A 244 -1.50 4.12 7.48
C SER A 244 -0.29 4.07 8.42
N ASN A 245 0.20 2.87 8.75
CA ASN A 245 1.23 2.65 9.77
C ASN A 245 2.65 2.88 9.27
N ILE A 246 2.97 2.44 8.04
CA ILE A 246 4.33 2.50 7.51
C ILE A 246 4.58 3.82 6.80
N ILE A 247 3.62 4.33 6.04
CA ILE A 247 3.83 5.53 5.23
C ILE A 247 3.36 6.76 6.00
N LEU A 248 2.07 6.87 6.31
CA LEU A 248 1.49 8.10 6.85
C LEU A 248 1.99 8.42 8.27
N LYS A 249 1.98 7.45 9.19
CA LYS A 249 2.47 7.69 10.57
C LYS A 249 3.95 8.06 10.62
N LYS A 250 4.78 7.53 9.72
CA LYS A 250 6.20 7.94 9.61
C LYS A 250 6.32 9.32 8.99
N LEU A 251 5.58 9.59 7.92
CA LEU A 251 5.54 10.89 7.25
C LEU A 251 5.15 12.03 8.21
N VAL A 252 4.16 11.81 9.07
CA VAL A 252 3.71 12.83 10.04
C VAL A 252 4.81 13.20 11.04
N LYS A 253 5.67 12.26 11.46
CA LYS A 253 6.79 12.54 12.36
C LYS A 253 7.83 13.45 11.72
N GLU A 254 8.04 13.28 10.41
CA GLU A 254 9.06 13.98 9.62
C GLU A 254 8.53 15.21 8.88
N LEU A 255 7.25 15.56 9.06
CA LEU A 255 6.61 16.65 8.30
C LEU A 255 7.22 18.03 8.58
N HIS A 256 7.97 18.14 9.67
CA HIS A 256 8.71 19.34 10.07
C HIS A 256 10.15 19.37 9.52
N SER A 257 10.60 18.32 8.83
CA SER A 257 11.95 18.24 8.28
C SER A 257 12.06 18.97 6.95
N ASP A 258 13.21 19.58 6.68
CA ASP A 258 13.53 20.27 5.42
C ASP A 258 13.92 19.30 4.28
N SER A 259 13.42 18.06 4.33
CA SER A 259 13.75 17.04 3.34
C SER A 259 13.05 17.32 2.01
N HIS A 260 13.81 17.29 0.91
CA HIS A 260 13.27 17.43 -0.45
C HIS A 260 12.16 16.41 -0.77
N LEU A 261 12.20 15.23 -0.14
CA LEU A 261 11.15 14.22 -0.31
C LEU A 261 9.83 14.67 0.36
N ILE A 262 9.92 15.25 1.56
CA ILE A 262 8.75 15.75 2.28
C ILE A 262 8.12 16.91 1.50
N GLU A 263 8.96 17.80 0.98
CA GLU A 263 8.46 18.90 0.14
C GLU A 263 7.79 18.38 -1.13
N ALA A 264 8.36 17.37 -1.80
CA ALA A 264 7.75 16.74 -2.97
C ALA A 264 6.43 16.02 -2.65
N ILE A 265 6.31 15.39 -1.47
CA ILE A 265 5.08 14.72 -1.03
C ILE A 265 3.98 15.73 -0.73
N VAL A 266 4.32 16.84 -0.08
CA VAL A 266 3.35 17.85 0.37
C VAL A 266 2.94 18.80 -0.78
N SER A 267 3.85 19.04 -1.74
CA SER A 267 3.58 19.79 -2.96
C SER A 267 2.86 18.92 -3.99
N LEU A 268 1.54 18.81 -3.85
CA LEU A 268 0.68 18.10 -4.79
C LEU A 268 0.52 18.92 -6.08
N PRO A 269 0.86 18.38 -7.27
CA PRO A 269 0.72 19.10 -8.53
C PRO A 269 -0.73 19.52 -8.80
N ALA A 270 -0.91 20.74 -9.31
CA ALA A 270 -2.20 21.42 -9.54
C ALA A 270 -2.94 21.89 -8.27
N TYR A 271 -2.38 21.68 -7.08
CA TYR A 271 -2.94 22.08 -5.80
C TYR A 271 -1.90 22.80 -4.92
N GLU A 272 -0.97 23.52 -5.55
CA GLU A 272 0.16 24.18 -4.88
C GLU A 272 -0.32 25.19 -3.81
N ASN A 273 -1.47 25.83 -4.02
CA ASN A 273 -2.08 26.76 -3.08
C ASN A 273 -2.79 26.09 -1.89
N HIS A 274 -2.99 24.77 -1.94
CA HIS A 274 -3.70 24.00 -0.90
C HIS A 274 -2.75 23.18 -0.01
N ARG A 275 -1.47 23.59 0.07
CA ARG A 275 -0.41 22.90 0.83
C ARG A 275 -0.80 22.65 2.30
N GLU A 276 -1.35 23.65 2.98
CA GLU A 276 -1.78 23.53 4.38
C GLU A 276 -2.87 22.48 4.57
N TYR A 277 -3.83 22.44 3.64
CA TYR A 277 -4.90 21.45 3.64
C TYR A 277 -4.37 20.03 3.45
N VAL A 278 -3.44 19.83 2.50
CA VAL A 278 -2.78 18.53 2.26
C VAL A 278 -2.07 18.04 3.53
N ILE A 279 -1.33 18.93 4.21
CA ILE A 279 -0.68 18.63 5.49
C ILE A 279 -1.70 18.19 6.56
N GLU A 280 -2.80 18.93 6.71
CA GLU A 280 -3.82 18.62 7.70
C GLU A 280 -4.49 17.27 7.40
N ARG A 281 -4.83 17.00 6.13
CA ARG A 281 -5.40 15.72 5.71
C ARG A 281 -4.46 14.55 5.96
N ILE A 282 -3.17 14.69 5.64
CA ILE A 282 -2.17 13.64 5.95
C ILE A 282 -2.17 13.33 7.46
N LYS A 283 -2.20 14.35 8.31
CA LYS A 283 -2.26 14.17 9.78
C LYS A 283 -3.54 13.47 10.23
N LYS A 284 -4.71 13.90 9.72
CA LYS A 284 -6.01 13.28 10.04
C LYS A 284 -6.07 11.82 9.58
N LEU A 285 -5.62 11.53 8.36
CA LEU A 285 -5.59 10.17 7.81
C LEU A 285 -4.63 9.27 8.60
N ALA A 286 -3.45 9.78 8.99
CA ALA A 286 -2.49 9.04 9.83
C ALA A 286 -3.02 8.73 11.24
N ALA A 287 -3.84 9.63 11.80
CA ALA A 287 -4.47 9.44 13.11
C ALA A 287 -5.63 8.44 13.06
N SER A 288 -6.28 8.29 11.90
CA SER A 288 -7.40 7.36 11.74
C SER A 288 -6.93 5.90 11.67
N GLN A 289 -7.55 5.04 12.49
CA GLN A 289 -7.30 3.60 12.41
C GLN A 289 -7.88 3.03 11.11
N TYR A 290 -7.09 2.19 10.42
CA TYR A 290 -7.48 1.55 9.16
C TYR A 290 -7.99 2.51 8.08
N LEU A 291 -7.56 3.79 8.14
CA LEU A 291 -8.01 4.84 7.22
C LEU A 291 -9.54 5.05 7.27
N ALA A 292 -10.17 4.85 8.44
CA ALA A 292 -11.62 5.04 8.59
C ALA A 292 -12.09 6.46 8.24
N GLY A 293 -11.22 7.47 8.40
CA GLY A 293 -11.46 8.88 8.04
C GLY A 293 -11.12 9.24 6.59
N HIS A 294 -10.89 8.23 5.74
CA HIS A 294 -10.75 8.38 4.29
C HIS A 294 -12.12 8.55 3.64
N PHE A 295 -12.24 9.50 2.71
CA PHE A 295 -13.46 9.83 1.99
C PHE A 295 -13.41 9.54 0.48
N GLY A 296 -12.37 8.86 -0.01
CA GLY A 296 -12.31 8.41 -1.41
C GLY A 296 -12.12 9.56 -2.39
N ASP A 297 -13.11 9.77 -3.26
CA ASP A 297 -13.14 10.83 -4.28
C ASP A 297 -13.40 12.22 -3.68
N ARG A 298 -13.61 12.31 -2.36
CA ARG A 298 -13.76 13.56 -1.62
C ARG A 298 -12.67 13.73 -0.58
N GLY A 299 -12.62 14.92 0.00
CA GLY A 299 -11.82 15.23 1.17
C GLY A 299 -12.69 15.54 2.39
N ASP A 300 -12.12 16.26 3.34
CA ASP A 300 -12.77 16.65 4.59
C ASP A 300 -12.76 18.18 4.74
N ARG A 301 -13.54 18.69 5.69
CA ARG A 301 -13.57 20.11 6.05
C ARG A 301 -12.16 20.61 6.40
N PHE A 302 -11.85 21.82 5.92
CA PHE A 302 -10.62 22.53 6.24
C PHE A 302 -10.95 23.91 6.81
N LYS A 303 -10.47 24.19 8.02
CA LYS A 303 -10.84 25.42 8.75
C LYS A 303 -12.37 25.57 8.79
N ASP A 304 -12.91 26.66 8.26
CA ASP A 304 -14.35 26.93 8.20
C ASP A 304 -15.01 26.62 6.87
N SER A 305 -14.27 26.00 5.93
CA SER A 305 -14.75 25.67 4.60
C SER A 305 -15.01 24.17 4.46
N GLU A 306 -16.22 23.82 3.98
CA GLU A 306 -16.51 22.47 3.54
C GLU A 306 -15.65 22.07 2.35
N TRP A 307 -15.44 20.76 2.17
CA TRP A 307 -14.70 20.28 1.02
C TRP A 307 -15.42 20.60 -0.29
N ASN A 308 -14.67 21.05 -1.29
CA ASN A 308 -15.14 21.30 -2.65
C ASN A 308 -14.11 20.77 -3.67
N SER A 309 -14.44 20.81 -4.96
CA SER A 309 -13.57 20.31 -6.03
C SER A 309 -12.29 21.12 -6.28
N GLU A 310 -12.13 22.28 -5.64
CA GLU A 310 -10.90 23.09 -5.72
C GLU A 310 -9.82 22.50 -4.81
N MET A 311 -10.21 21.78 -3.75
CA MET A 311 -9.30 21.05 -2.88
C MET A 311 -9.11 19.61 -3.38
N PRO A 312 -7.91 19.03 -3.19
CA PRO A 312 -7.68 17.65 -3.59
C PRO A 312 -8.51 16.66 -2.76
N SER A 313 -8.94 15.57 -3.37
CA SER A 313 -9.58 14.45 -2.70
C SER A 313 -8.58 13.60 -1.93
N ASP A 314 -9.06 12.77 -1.01
CA ASP A 314 -8.19 11.87 -0.26
C ASP A 314 -7.50 10.85 -1.19
N ASN A 315 -8.19 10.33 -2.21
CA ASN A 315 -7.58 9.44 -3.21
C ASN A 315 -6.42 10.14 -3.96
N GLN A 316 -6.57 11.42 -4.33
CA GLN A 316 -5.51 12.19 -4.98
C GLN A 316 -4.30 12.37 -4.06
N ILE A 317 -4.54 12.75 -2.80
CA ILE A 317 -3.49 12.93 -1.79
C ILE A 317 -2.75 11.61 -1.57
N LEU A 318 -3.46 10.52 -1.30
CA LEU A 318 -2.86 9.23 -0.98
C LEU A 318 -2.13 8.61 -2.16
N MET A 319 -2.67 8.68 -3.39
CA MET A 319 -1.95 8.22 -4.57
C MET A 319 -0.66 9.01 -4.81
N HIS A 320 -0.67 10.32 -4.56
CA HIS A 320 0.53 11.15 -4.70
C HIS A 320 1.56 10.85 -3.63
N VAL A 321 1.15 10.76 -2.37
CA VAL A 321 2.03 10.39 -1.24
C VAL A 321 2.67 9.03 -1.52
N PHE A 322 1.84 8.03 -1.82
CA PHE A 322 2.29 6.66 -2.11
C PHE A 322 3.20 6.59 -3.33
N GLY A 323 2.79 7.24 -4.44
CA GLY A 323 3.55 7.23 -5.69
C GLY A 323 4.90 7.94 -5.58
N THR A 324 4.95 9.06 -4.87
CA THR A 324 6.20 9.81 -4.63
C THR A 324 7.13 9.02 -3.73
N TRP A 325 6.59 8.42 -2.66
CA TRP A 325 7.35 7.54 -1.77
C TRP A 325 7.90 6.31 -2.48
N LEU A 326 7.11 5.66 -3.34
CA LEU A 326 7.56 4.51 -4.11
C LEU A 326 8.59 4.89 -5.18
N SER A 327 8.38 6.02 -5.86
CA SER A 327 9.31 6.55 -6.88
C SER A 327 10.72 6.79 -6.33
N TYR A 328 10.83 7.17 -5.06
CA TYR A 328 12.11 7.32 -4.37
C TYR A 328 12.92 6.01 -4.41
N PHE A 329 12.30 4.87 -4.07
CA PHE A 329 12.96 3.56 -4.14
C PHE A 329 13.27 3.14 -5.57
N MET A 330 12.40 3.45 -6.53
CA MET A 330 12.64 3.16 -7.95
C MET A 330 13.83 3.96 -8.53
N SER A 331 14.06 5.17 -8.01
CA SER A 331 15.13 6.07 -8.47
C SER A 331 16.53 5.69 -7.96
N HIS A 332 16.67 4.64 -7.13
CA HIS A 332 17.90 4.26 -6.43
C HIS A 332 18.59 5.44 -5.73
N ASN A 333 17.83 6.31 -5.07
CA ASN A 333 18.33 7.47 -4.33
C ASN A 333 19.16 8.46 -5.16
N LYS A 334 18.97 8.52 -6.49
CA LYS A 334 19.58 9.57 -7.32
C LYS A 334 18.95 10.93 -6.97
N LYS A 335 19.59 11.64 -6.04
CA LYS A 335 19.15 12.89 -5.39
C LYS A 335 18.61 13.98 -6.33
N HIS A 336 18.95 13.96 -7.61
CA HIS A 336 18.68 15.06 -8.53
C HIS A 336 17.35 14.98 -9.28
N HIS A 337 16.64 13.85 -9.24
CA HIS A 337 15.35 13.72 -9.92
C HIS A 337 14.38 12.90 -9.08
N LEU A 338 13.74 13.53 -8.09
CA LEU A 338 12.46 13.08 -7.50
C LEU A 338 11.34 13.24 -8.55
N THR A 339 11.57 12.74 -9.76
CA THR A 339 10.51 12.60 -10.75
C THR A 339 9.58 11.52 -10.23
N ASN A 340 8.28 11.75 -10.37
CA ASN A 340 7.25 10.85 -9.86
C ASN A 340 7.15 9.61 -10.79
N ILE A 341 8.24 8.82 -10.85
CA ILE A 341 8.47 7.70 -11.79
C ILE A 341 7.27 6.76 -11.79
N PHE A 342 6.82 6.36 -10.59
CA PHE A 342 5.66 5.51 -10.43
C PHE A 342 4.42 6.09 -11.12
N LYS A 343 4.10 7.35 -10.83
CA LYS A 343 2.95 8.03 -11.43
C LYS A 343 3.11 8.16 -12.95
N THR A 344 4.30 8.48 -13.46
CA THR A 344 4.53 8.69 -14.90
C THR A 344 4.51 7.41 -15.72
N LYS A 345 5.00 6.30 -15.17
CA LYS A 345 5.12 5.02 -15.90
C LYS A 345 3.93 4.11 -15.69
N PHE A 346 3.36 4.10 -14.49
CA PHE A 346 2.39 3.07 -14.07
C PHE A 346 1.01 3.62 -13.77
N VAL A 347 0.80 4.94 -13.77
CA VAL A 347 -0.52 5.55 -13.52
C VAL A 347 -0.98 6.35 -14.73
N THR A 348 -2.21 6.13 -15.17
CA THR A 348 -2.82 6.88 -16.28
C THR A 348 -4.19 7.40 -15.89
N LEU A 349 -4.48 8.63 -16.31
CA LEU A 349 -5.80 9.28 -16.18
C LEU A 349 -6.55 9.33 -17.52
N LYS A 350 -6.04 8.66 -18.57
CA LYS A 350 -6.67 8.68 -19.89
C LYS A 350 -7.92 7.80 -19.90
N ARG A 351 -8.97 8.27 -20.56
CA ARG A 351 -10.11 7.41 -20.96
C ARG A 351 -9.60 6.42 -22.02
N ASP A 352 -9.72 5.14 -21.72
CA ASP A 352 -9.23 4.01 -22.53
C ASP A 352 -7.74 4.06 -22.91
N PRO A 353 -6.84 3.87 -21.93
CA PRO A 353 -5.42 3.80 -22.18
C PRO A 353 -5.05 2.47 -22.87
N SER A 354 -4.12 2.52 -23.81
CA SER A 354 -3.50 1.34 -24.41
C SER A 354 -2.16 1.03 -23.74
N LEU A 355 -1.85 -0.25 -23.53
CA LEU A 355 -0.54 -0.65 -23.03
C LEU A 355 0.50 -0.56 -24.16
N GLU A 356 1.48 0.33 -24.00
CA GLU A 356 2.66 0.35 -24.85
C GLU A 356 3.42 -0.98 -24.79
N SER A 357 4.14 -1.34 -25.85
CA SER A 357 4.89 -2.61 -25.95
C SER A 357 5.85 -2.84 -24.79
N THR A 358 6.36 -1.76 -24.18
CA THR A 358 7.37 -1.76 -23.12
C THR A 358 6.78 -1.87 -21.71
N GLN A 359 5.47 -1.64 -21.53
CA GLN A 359 4.82 -1.65 -20.22
C GLN A 359 4.03 -2.94 -20.02
N GLY A 360 4.29 -3.64 -18.91
CA GLY A 360 3.61 -4.89 -18.55
C GLY A 360 2.24 -4.67 -17.94
N GLN A 361 2.10 -3.65 -17.08
CA GLN A 361 0.89 -3.35 -16.32
C GLN A 361 0.72 -1.84 -16.12
N LEU A 362 -0.53 -1.38 -16.01
CA LEU A 362 -0.89 0.02 -15.87
C LEU A 362 -2.09 0.19 -14.94
N LEU A 363 -1.94 1.00 -13.90
CA LEU A 363 -3.03 1.45 -13.02
C LEU A 363 -3.78 2.60 -13.69
N CYS A 364 -5.07 2.39 -13.92
CA CYS A 364 -5.92 3.34 -14.63
C CYS A 364 -6.90 4.00 -13.65
N VAL A 365 -6.99 5.32 -13.74
CA VAL A 365 -7.84 6.18 -12.91
C VAL A 365 -8.81 6.88 -13.85
N GLU A 366 -10.11 6.68 -13.66
CA GLU A 366 -11.11 7.32 -14.52
C GLU A 366 -11.45 8.73 -13.99
N ASP A 367 -12.01 8.83 -12.78
CA ASP A 367 -12.43 10.09 -12.17
C ASP A 367 -12.12 10.13 -10.66
N TRP A 368 -11.05 9.46 -10.22
CA TRP A 368 -10.73 9.26 -8.78
C TRP A 368 -11.81 8.54 -7.95
N VAL A 369 -12.91 8.11 -8.58
CA VAL A 369 -13.95 7.23 -8.03
C VAL A 369 -13.69 5.78 -8.44
N ARG A 370 -13.33 5.58 -9.71
CA ARG A 370 -13.18 4.26 -10.34
C ARG A 370 -11.74 4.02 -10.73
N PHE A 371 -11.27 2.83 -10.35
CA PHE A 371 -9.93 2.36 -10.63
C PHE A 371 -9.97 0.97 -11.26
N TYR A 372 -9.03 0.71 -12.16
CA TYR A 372 -8.85 -0.62 -12.74
C TYR A 372 -7.38 -0.80 -13.15
N VAL A 373 -6.99 -2.04 -13.42
CA VAL A 373 -5.63 -2.38 -13.84
C VAL A 373 -5.69 -3.00 -15.23
N LEU A 374 -4.86 -2.52 -16.13
CA LEU A 374 -4.59 -3.19 -17.39
C LEU A 374 -3.29 -3.96 -17.25
N ALA A 375 -3.27 -5.24 -17.64
CA ALA A 375 -2.05 -6.03 -17.64
C ALA A 375 -1.98 -6.94 -18.87
N LYS A 376 -0.78 -7.12 -19.39
CA LYS A 376 -0.49 -8.09 -20.47
C LYS A 376 -0.27 -9.46 -19.86
N ASP A 377 -1.06 -10.42 -20.31
CA ASP A 377 -0.82 -11.82 -19.97
C ASP A 377 0.44 -12.30 -20.72
N LYS A 378 1.47 -12.72 -19.97
CA LYS A 378 2.75 -13.19 -20.52
C LYS A 378 2.59 -14.42 -21.43
N LYS A 379 1.55 -15.23 -21.22
CA LYS A 379 1.33 -16.46 -21.99
C LYS A 379 0.65 -16.19 -23.32
N THR A 380 -0.32 -15.28 -23.35
CA THR A 380 -1.16 -15.03 -24.53
C THR A 380 -0.81 -13.73 -25.26
N GLY A 381 -0.02 -12.84 -24.63
CA GLY A 381 0.28 -11.51 -25.14
C GLY A 381 -0.93 -10.56 -25.16
N GLN A 382 -2.10 -11.01 -24.72
CA GLN A 382 -3.32 -10.22 -24.72
C GLN A 382 -3.36 -9.29 -23.52
N THR A 383 -3.77 -8.05 -23.77
CA THR A 383 -4.06 -7.08 -22.71
C THR A 383 -5.41 -7.41 -22.09
N ARG A 384 -5.44 -7.61 -20.78
CA ARG A 384 -6.66 -7.84 -20.00
C ARG A 384 -6.90 -6.68 -19.05
N ARG A 385 -8.18 -6.41 -18.79
CA ARG A 385 -8.65 -5.39 -17.85
C ARG A 385 -9.16 -6.07 -16.59
N PHE A 386 -8.61 -5.68 -15.44
CA PHE A 386 -8.98 -6.15 -14.12
C PHE A 386 -9.65 -4.99 -13.37
N TRP A 387 -10.93 -5.13 -13.10
CA TRP A 387 -11.73 -4.13 -12.41
C TRP A 387 -11.52 -4.21 -10.91
N ALA A 388 -11.39 -3.05 -10.27
CA ALA A 388 -11.42 -2.95 -8.82
C ALA A 388 -12.86 -2.81 -8.34
N PHE A 389 -13.14 -3.23 -7.10
CA PHE A 389 -14.44 -2.98 -6.51
C PHE A 389 -14.70 -1.47 -6.44
N PRO A 390 -15.92 -1.01 -6.77
CA PRO A 390 -16.29 0.40 -6.70
C PRO A 390 -16.43 0.86 -5.25
N GLY A 391 -16.54 2.17 -5.07
CA GLY A 391 -16.76 2.80 -3.78
C GLY A 391 -15.50 3.34 -3.14
N ARG A 392 -15.58 3.62 -1.84
CA ARG A 392 -14.59 4.39 -1.08
C ARG A 392 -13.18 3.79 -1.10
N ASP A 393 -13.09 2.47 -1.23
CA ASP A 393 -11.84 1.72 -1.19
C ASP A 393 -11.34 1.32 -2.57
N SER A 394 -11.96 1.80 -3.65
CA SER A 394 -11.63 1.40 -5.03
C SER A 394 -10.16 1.61 -5.37
N MET A 395 -9.56 2.70 -4.89
CA MET A 395 -8.13 2.98 -5.03
C MET A 395 -7.27 1.87 -4.41
N TYR A 396 -7.53 1.50 -3.15
CA TYR A 396 -6.77 0.44 -2.47
C TYR A 396 -7.01 -0.92 -3.14
N SER A 397 -8.24 -1.19 -3.56
CA SER A 397 -8.59 -2.40 -4.32
C SER A 397 -7.73 -2.51 -5.58
N ALA A 398 -7.64 -1.43 -6.36
CA ALA A 398 -6.85 -1.43 -7.59
C ALA A 398 -5.36 -1.56 -7.32
N LEU A 399 -4.84 -0.94 -6.24
CA LEU A 399 -3.45 -1.09 -5.83
C LEU A 399 -3.13 -2.53 -5.40
N VAL A 400 -4.03 -3.18 -4.65
CA VAL A 400 -3.89 -4.60 -4.27
C VAL A 400 -3.83 -5.47 -5.52
N ILE A 401 -4.75 -5.28 -6.48
CA ILE A 401 -4.76 -6.01 -7.75
C ILE A 401 -3.45 -5.76 -8.53
N PHE A 402 -3.03 -4.50 -8.64
CA PHE A 402 -1.82 -4.09 -9.35
C PHE A 402 -0.57 -4.76 -8.78
N PHE A 403 -0.34 -4.65 -7.48
CA PHE A 403 0.82 -5.26 -6.83
C PHE A 403 0.73 -6.79 -6.74
N TYR A 404 -0.47 -7.36 -6.69
CA TYR A 404 -0.64 -8.81 -6.77
C TYR A 404 -0.22 -9.34 -8.15
N ILE A 405 -0.57 -8.65 -9.23
CA ILE A 405 -0.12 -9.00 -10.58
C ILE A 405 1.41 -8.91 -10.66
N ILE A 406 2.04 -7.85 -10.11
CA ILE A 406 3.50 -7.73 -10.06
C ILE A 406 4.13 -8.86 -9.24
N LYS A 407 3.55 -9.20 -8.08
CA LYS A 407 3.99 -10.34 -7.26
C LYS A 407 3.99 -11.64 -8.06
N ARG A 408 2.89 -11.91 -8.79
CA ARG A 408 2.68 -13.14 -9.55
C ARG A 408 3.56 -13.20 -10.81
N ASP A 409 3.61 -12.12 -11.57
CA ASP A 409 4.17 -12.12 -12.93
C ASP A 409 5.62 -11.64 -12.95
N GLU A 410 6.02 -10.74 -12.04
CA GLU A 410 7.33 -10.09 -12.02
C GLU A 410 8.14 -10.40 -10.76
N ASN A 411 7.73 -11.41 -9.98
CA ASN A 411 8.41 -11.84 -8.77
C ASN A 411 8.69 -10.69 -7.78
N ASN A 412 7.70 -9.81 -7.56
CA ASN A 412 7.81 -8.64 -6.68
C ASN A 412 8.82 -7.56 -7.14
N ILE A 413 9.29 -7.61 -8.38
CA ILE A 413 10.15 -6.56 -8.95
C ILE A 413 9.28 -5.58 -9.72
N LEU A 414 9.34 -4.30 -9.37
CA LEU A 414 8.68 -3.23 -10.11
C LEU A 414 9.73 -2.26 -10.67
N ASP A 415 9.92 -2.31 -11.99
CA ASP A 415 11.00 -1.58 -12.69
C ASP A 415 12.37 -1.97 -12.12
N CYS A 416 12.95 -1.15 -11.24
CA CYS A 416 14.19 -1.47 -10.52
C CYS A 416 14.03 -1.54 -9.00
N ALA A 417 12.82 -1.43 -8.48
CA ALA A 417 12.54 -1.55 -7.05
C ALA A 417 12.18 -3.00 -6.71
N ASP A 418 12.90 -3.58 -5.76
CA ASP A 418 12.51 -4.83 -5.11
C ASP A 418 11.48 -4.52 -4.01
N LEU A 419 10.25 -5.00 -4.20
CA LEU A 419 9.15 -4.75 -3.27
C LEU A 419 9.20 -5.63 -2.01
N GLN A 420 10.10 -6.61 -1.95
CA GLN A 420 10.23 -7.51 -0.78
C GLN A 420 11.06 -6.87 0.34
N VAL A 421 11.92 -5.92 -0.01
CA VAL A 421 12.87 -5.31 0.92
C VAL A 421 12.19 -4.27 1.82
N GLU A 422 12.66 -4.16 3.07
CA GLU A 422 12.23 -3.10 3.98
C GLU A 422 12.63 -1.72 3.41
N PRO A 423 11.76 -0.70 3.49
CA PRO A 423 10.50 -0.65 4.23
C PRO A 423 9.25 -1.04 3.42
N ILE A 424 9.37 -1.47 2.17
CA ILE A 424 8.22 -1.77 1.30
C ILE A 424 7.54 -3.09 1.70
N CYS A 425 8.31 -4.19 1.82
CA CYS A 425 7.86 -5.50 2.29
C CYS A 425 6.45 -5.93 1.84
N MET A 426 6.15 -5.85 0.54
CA MET A 426 4.84 -6.22 -0.01
C MET A 426 4.45 -7.67 0.29
N ASP A 427 5.40 -8.57 0.56
CA ASP A 427 5.10 -9.94 0.98
C ASP A 427 4.28 -9.99 2.28
N ARG A 428 4.49 -9.05 3.21
CA ARG A 428 3.69 -8.94 4.44
C ARG A 428 2.27 -8.48 4.14
N VAL A 429 2.10 -7.59 3.16
CA VAL A 429 0.77 -7.17 2.70
C VAL A 429 0.00 -8.38 2.17
N PHE A 430 0.64 -9.16 1.30
CA PHE A 430 0.06 -10.35 0.67
C PHE A 430 0.21 -11.61 1.53
N SER A 431 0.18 -11.46 2.84
CA SER A 431 0.15 -12.56 3.81
C SER A 431 -1.25 -12.74 4.38
N MET A 432 -1.58 -13.97 4.80
CA MET A 432 -2.85 -14.24 5.50
C MET A 432 -2.84 -13.75 6.95
N SER A 433 -1.66 -13.47 7.50
CA SER A 433 -1.51 -12.79 8.79
C SER A 433 -1.94 -11.34 8.68
N ARG A 434 -2.47 -10.80 9.79
CA ARG A 434 -2.73 -9.38 9.90
C ARG A 434 -1.40 -8.62 9.83
N PHE A 435 -1.36 -7.56 9.04
CA PHE A 435 -0.24 -6.63 9.03
C PHE A 435 -0.25 -5.87 10.36
N GLU A 436 0.80 -6.02 11.16
CA GLU A 436 0.98 -5.34 12.46
C GLU A 436 1.90 -4.12 12.35
#